data_AF-A0A814JFN6-F1
#
_entry.id   AF-A0A814JFN6-F1
#
_cell.length_a   1.000
_cell.length_b   1.000
_cell.length_c   1.000
_cell.angle_alpha   90.00
_cell.angle_beta   90.00
_cell.angle_gamma   90.00
#
_symmetry.space_group_name_H-M   'P 1'
#
loop_
_entity.id
_entity.type
_entity.pdbx_description
1 polymer ?
#
loop_
_entity_poly.entity_id
_entity_poly.type
_entity_poly.pdbx_seq_one_letter_code
_entity_poly.pdbx_strand_id
1 'polypeptide(L)'
;MAKWNDEEKLQCISTQASISIKTWSSFTEAVIKAFGSTKVQELAFEQLKWYKQTVNQPVTQYYDKIIELCKKVDPAMLDSLKLKYLMAGIRESLKLHVALQDPKTTDAFLSLARKIEDTLSFTTTDNEMQQNEININATTTQKSLEQTI
;
A
#
# COMPACT_ATOMS: atom_id res chain seq x y z
N MET A 1 6.16 -57.22 2.05
CA MET A 1 6.46 -57.10 3.49
C MET A 1 7.38 -55.89 3.68
N ALA A 2 6.82 -54.69 3.72
CA ALA A 2 7.58 -53.48 4.00
C ALA A 2 7.39 -53.16 5.48
N LYS A 3 8.45 -53.32 6.28
CA LYS A 3 8.47 -52.91 7.68
C LYS A 3 8.52 -51.38 7.70
N TRP A 4 7.41 -50.76 8.10
CA TRP A 4 7.39 -49.34 8.47
C TRP A 4 7.94 -49.23 9.90
N ASN A 5 8.98 -48.42 10.07
CA ASN A 5 9.49 -48.06 11.40
C ASN A 5 8.58 -46.99 12.00
N ASP A 6 7.98 -47.29 13.15
CA ASP A 6 7.03 -46.42 13.87
C ASP A 6 7.70 -45.28 14.67
N GLU A 7 8.92 -44.87 14.34
CA GLU A 7 9.67 -43.86 15.11
C GLU A 7 9.57 -42.43 14.57
N GLU A 8 8.93 -42.19 13.41
CA GLU A 8 8.79 -40.83 12.84
C GLU A 8 7.50 -40.09 13.24
N LYS A 9 6.70 -40.62 14.19
CA LYS A 9 5.37 -40.06 14.51
C LYS A 9 5.31 -39.04 15.66
N LEU A 10 6.41 -38.60 16.26
CA LEU A 10 6.35 -37.70 17.42
C LEU A 10 7.40 -36.57 17.41
N GLN A 11 7.52 -35.84 16.31
CA GLN A 11 8.38 -34.65 16.25
C GLN A 11 7.68 -33.38 15.78
N CYS A 12 6.41 -33.22 16.20
CA CYS A 12 5.68 -31.96 16.04
C CYS A 12 4.72 -31.67 17.19
N ILE A 13 5.09 -32.01 18.44
CA ILE A 13 4.41 -31.48 19.63
C ILE A 13 5.39 -31.32 20.80
N SER A 14 6.40 -30.46 20.69
CA SER A 14 6.99 -29.81 21.88
C SER A 14 7.93 -28.69 21.49
N THR A 15 7.39 -27.49 21.37
CA THR A 15 8.14 -26.30 21.79
C THR A 15 7.20 -25.44 22.61
N GLN A 16 6.70 -26.03 23.69
CA GLN A 16 6.05 -25.26 24.73
C GLN A 16 7.17 -24.58 25.50
N ALA A 17 7.49 -23.35 25.09
CA ALA A 17 8.34 -22.47 25.88
C ALA A 17 7.80 -22.49 27.30
N SER A 18 8.59 -23.00 28.25
CA SER A 18 8.29 -23.03 29.67
C SER A 18 8.40 -21.60 30.20
N ILE A 19 7.41 -20.77 29.87
CA ILE A 19 7.28 -19.44 30.43
C ILE A 19 6.96 -19.66 31.91
N SER A 20 7.96 -19.51 32.77
CA SER A 20 7.77 -19.54 34.21
C SER A 20 7.00 -18.28 34.61
N ILE A 21 5.67 -18.37 34.56
CA ILE A 21 4.76 -17.31 34.96
C ILE A 21 4.80 -17.22 36.49
N LYS A 22 5.67 -16.35 37.02
CA LYS A 22 5.88 -16.18 38.47
C LYS A 22 5.08 -15.02 39.07
N THR A 23 4.49 -14.18 38.23
CA THR A 23 3.73 -12.99 38.66
C THR A 23 2.43 -12.88 37.89
N TRP A 24 1.43 -12.24 38.51
CA TRP A 24 0.17 -11.91 37.83
C TRP A 24 0.39 -11.07 36.57
N SER A 25 1.36 -10.14 36.58
CA SER A 25 1.71 -9.35 35.40
C SER A 25 2.14 -10.23 34.23
N SER A 26 3.09 -11.15 34.44
CA SER A 26 3.56 -12.08 33.39
C SER A 26 2.45 -13.02 32.92
N PHE A 27 1.51 -13.38 33.79
CA PHE A 27 0.33 -14.16 33.42
C PHE A 27 -0.58 -13.36 32.48
N THR A 28 -0.95 -12.14 32.89
CA THR A 28 -1.84 -11.28 32.08
C THR A 28 -1.22 -10.92 30.75
N GLU A 29 0.09 -10.66 30.71
CA GLU A 29 0.82 -10.38 29.47
C GLU A 29 0.85 -11.61 28.55
N ALA A 30 1.07 -12.81 29.10
CA ALA A 30 1.01 -14.05 28.32
C ALA A 30 -0.40 -14.32 27.77
N VAL A 31 -1.46 -14.05 28.56
CA VAL A 31 -2.86 -14.21 28.14
C VAL A 31 -3.23 -13.18 27.07
N ILE A 32 -2.86 -11.90 27.24
CA ILE A 32 -3.08 -10.86 26.22
C ILE A 32 -2.28 -11.19 24.95
N LYS A 33 -1.07 -11.73 25.06
CA LYS A 33 -0.28 -12.15 23.90
C LYS A 33 -0.91 -13.36 23.18
N ALA A 34 -1.44 -14.33 23.93
CA ALA A 34 -2.04 -15.53 23.37
C ALA A 34 -3.43 -15.31 22.79
N PHE A 35 -4.22 -14.38 23.35
CA PHE A 35 -5.65 -14.24 23.03
C PHE A 35 -6.08 -12.80 22.70
N GLY A 36 -5.19 -11.81 22.85
CA GLY A 36 -5.58 -10.39 22.90
C GLY A 36 -6.05 -9.78 21.59
N SER A 37 -5.66 -10.29 20.40
CA SER A 37 -6.22 -9.76 19.15
C SER A 37 -5.86 -10.48 17.84
N THR A 38 -6.08 -11.80 17.72
CA THR A 38 -5.85 -12.47 16.41
C THR A 38 -6.76 -11.92 15.31
N LYS A 39 -8.08 -11.86 15.54
CA LYS A 39 -9.04 -11.49 14.48
C LYS A 39 -8.91 -10.05 13.98
N VAL A 40 -8.65 -9.08 14.86
CA VAL A 40 -8.49 -7.67 14.46
C VAL A 40 -7.16 -7.48 13.74
N GLN A 41 -6.10 -8.11 14.21
CA GLN A 41 -4.78 -8.10 13.57
C GLN A 41 -4.82 -8.78 12.20
N GLU A 42 -5.48 -9.92 12.08
CA GLU A 42 -5.72 -10.64 10.82
C GLU A 42 -6.51 -9.78 9.82
N LEU A 43 -7.60 -9.15 10.28
CA LEU A 43 -8.38 -8.24 9.43
C LEU A 43 -7.54 -7.04 8.98
N ALA A 44 -6.76 -6.45 9.88
CA ALA A 44 -5.85 -5.35 9.56
C ALA A 44 -4.77 -5.80 8.57
N PHE A 45 -4.29 -7.04 8.66
CA PHE A 45 -3.31 -7.60 7.75
C PHE A 45 -3.89 -7.81 6.34
N GLU A 46 -5.10 -8.35 6.24
CA GLU A 46 -5.80 -8.47 4.95
C GLU A 46 -6.08 -7.08 4.35
N GLN A 47 -6.53 -6.12 5.17
CA GLN A 47 -6.68 -4.74 4.71
C GLN A 47 -5.36 -4.17 4.20
N LEU A 48 -4.27 -4.29 4.95
CA LEU A 48 -2.94 -3.80 4.57
C LEU A 48 -2.46 -4.38 3.25
N LYS A 49 -2.67 -5.69 3.03
CA LYS A 49 -2.26 -6.41 1.82
C LYS A 49 -2.97 -5.87 0.57
N TRP A 50 -4.25 -5.55 0.68
CA TRP A 50 -5.08 -5.15 -0.46
C TRP A 50 -5.29 -3.65 -0.60
N TYR A 51 -4.87 -2.84 0.38
CA TYR A 51 -5.06 -1.40 0.35
C TYR A 51 -4.24 -0.75 -0.78
N LYS A 52 -4.92 0.00 -1.64
CA LYS A 52 -4.35 0.78 -2.74
C LYS A 52 -4.82 2.22 -2.65
N GLN A 53 -3.96 3.15 -3.03
CA GLN A 53 -4.31 4.55 -3.16
C GLN A 53 -5.39 4.70 -4.23
N THR A 54 -6.51 5.34 -3.89
CA THR A 54 -7.55 5.66 -4.88
C THR A 54 -7.17 6.90 -5.69
N VAL A 55 -7.81 7.07 -6.86
CA VAL A 55 -7.49 8.19 -7.79
C VAL A 55 -7.63 9.56 -7.13
N ASN A 56 -8.64 9.72 -6.27
CA ASN A 56 -8.96 10.99 -5.61
C ASN A 56 -8.37 11.08 -4.19
N GLN A 57 -7.57 10.11 -3.75
CA GLN A 57 -6.98 10.12 -2.43
C GLN A 57 -5.60 10.80 -2.47
N PRO A 58 -5.40 11.89 -1.70
CA PRO A 58 -4.09 12.50 -1.52
C PRO A 58 -3.08 11.50 -0.95
N VAL A 59 -1.82 11.64 -1.33
CA VAL A 59 -0.78 10.69 -0.91
C VAL A 59 -0.55 10.69 0.60
N THR A 60 -0.79 11.82 1.25
CA THR A 60 -0.73 11.97 2.72
C THR A 60 -1.76 11.09 3.41
N GLN A 61 -3.01 11.11 2.94
CA GLN A 61 -4.08 10.27 3.51
C GLN A 61 -3.82 8.77 3.26
N TYR A 62 -3.31 8.42 2.08
CA TYR A 62 -2.90 7.06 1.77
C TYR A 62 -1.78 6.59 2.72
N TYR A 63 -0.76 7.42 2.92
CA TYR A 63 0.34 7.15 3.83
C TYR A 63 -0.14 6.91 5.26
N ASP A 64 -0.92 7.85 5.81
CA ASP A 64 -1.42 7.75 7.18
C ASP A 64 -2.22 6.46 7.38
N LYS A 65 -3.02 6.07 6.38
CA LYS A 65 -3.80 4.84 6.45
C LYS A 65 -2.93 3.58 6.45
N ILE A 66 -1.90 3.52 5.60
CA ILE A 66 -0.96 2.40 5.59
C ILE A 66 -0.20 2.32 6.92
N ILE A 67 0.28 3.44 7.45
CA ILE A 67 0.98 3.47 8.74
C ILE A 67 0.05 3.03 9.89
N GLU A 68 -1.21 3.46 9.89
CA GLU A 68 -2.22 3.01 10.85
C GLU A 68 -2.41 1.48 10.78
N LEU A 69 -2.56 0.92 9.57
CA LEU A 69 -2.72 -0.52 9.36
C LEU A 69 -1.46 -1.29 9.78
N CYS A 70 -0.27 -0.81 9.44
CA CYS A 70 0.99 -1.40 9.88
C CYS A 70 1.07 -1.45 11.41
N LYS A 71 0.69 -0.38 12.13
CA LYS A 71 0.67 -0.36 13.60
C LYS A 71 -0.33 -1.37 14.20
N LYS A 72 -1.47 -1.58 13.55
CA LYS A 72 -2.48 -2.57 13.97
C LYS A 72 -2.04 -4.02 13.73
N VAL A 73 -1.30 -4.25 12.64
CA VAL A 73 -0.74 -5.55 12.29
C VAL A 73 0.45 -5.88 13.18
N ASP A 74 1.40 -4.96 13.30
CA ASP A 74 2.60 -5.13 14.11
C ASP A 74 3.13 -3.74 14.51
N PRO A 75 2.98 -3.35 15.80
CA PRO A 75 3.52 -2.08 16.29
C PRO A 75 5.02 -1.92 16.08
N ALA A 76 5.77 -3.03 16.01
CA ALA A 76 7.22 -3.06 15.82
C ALA A 76 7.63 -3.31 14.36
N MET A 77 6.71 -3.15 13.40
CA MET A 77 6.97 -3.41 11.98
C MET A 77 8.14 -2.56 11.48
N LEU A 78 9.09 -3.22 10.79
CA LEU A 78 10.27 -2.57 10.21
C LEU A 78 9.88 -1.61 9.08
N ASP A 79 10.58 -0.48 8.99
CA ASP A 79 10.33 0.53 7.96
C ASP A 79 10.52 0.02 6.54
N SER A 80 11.48 -0.89 6.33
CA SER A 80 11.67 -1.54 5.02
C SER A 80 10.44 -2.32 4.57
N LEU A 81 9.71 -2.93 5.51
CA LEU A 81 8.47 -3.65 5.21
C LEU A 81 7.30 -2.69 5.00
N LYS A 82 7.20 -1.62 5.80
CA LYS A 82 6.21 -0.54 5.58
C LYS A 82 6.37 0.07 4.18
N LEU A 83 7.61 0.32 3.75
CA LEU A 83 7.93 0.82 2.42
C LEU A 83 7.48 -0.13 1.31
N LYS A 84 7.61 -1.45 1.49
CA LYS A 84 7.07 -2.42 0.53
C LYS A 84 5.56 -2.27 0.37
N TYR A 85 4.82 -2.11 1.45
CA TYR A 85 3.36 -1.89 1.39
C TYR A 85 3.00 -0.56 0.72
N LEU A 86 3.71 0.52 1.09
CA LEU A 86 3.54 1.85 0.47
C LEU A 86 3.80 1.83 -1.05
N MET A 87 4.92 1.21 -1.47
CA MET A 87 5.28 1.05 -2.88
C MET A 87 4.32 0.14 -3.65
N ALA A 88 3.81 -0.91 -3.00
CA ALA A 88 2.88 -1.82 -3.63
C ALA A 88 1.53 -1.17 -3.93
N GLY A 89 1.11 -0.18 -3.13
CA GLY A 89 -0.23 0.40 -3.21
C GLY A 89 -0.33 1.84 -3.67
N ILE A 90 0.78 2.56 -3.83
CA ILE A 90 0.77 3.91 -4.39
C ILE A 90 0.21 3.90 -5.82
N ARG A 91 -0.46 4.99 -6.21
CA ARG A 91 -1.00 5.15 -7.57
C ARG A 91 0.10 5.18 -8.63
N GLU A 92 -0.22 4.67 -9.81
CA GLU A 92 0.78 4.48 -10.88
C GLU A 92 1.42 5.79 -11.36
N SER A 93 0.65 6.89 -11.37
CA SER A 93 1.16 8.21 -11.75
C SER A 93 2.28 8.73 -10.83
N LEU A 94 2.34 8.28 -9.58
CA LEU A 94 3.44 8.61 -8.66
C LEU A 94 4.50 7.51 -8.62
N LYS A 95 4.09 6.26 -8.81
CA LYS A 95 4.88 5.07 -8.53
C LYS A 95 6.24 5.07 -9.22
N LEU A 96 6.28 5.35 -10.52
CA LEU A 96 7.52 5.38 -11.29
C LEU A 96 8.49 6.43 -10.74
N HIS A 97 8.00 7.65 -10.50
CA HIS A 97 8.82 8.76 -10.01
C HIS A 97 9.34 8.51 -8.60
N VAL A 98 8.52 7.94 -7.70
CA VAL A 98 8.96 7.60 -6.34
C VAL A 98 9.94 6.43 -6.36
N ALA A 99 9.70 5.40 -7.18
CA ALA A 99 10.59 4.24 -7.30
C ALA A 99 11.99 4.63 -7.80
N LEU A 100 12.08 5.57 -8.75
CA LEU A 100 13.36 6.09 -9.25
C LEU A 100 14.20 6.80 -8.17
N GLN A 101 13.54 7.36 -7.15
CA GLN A 101 14.21 8.05 -6.05
C GLN A 101 14.58 7.11 -4.89
N ASP A 102 14.10 5.85 -4.92
CA ASP A 102 14.46 4.77 -4.00
C ASP A 102 14.49 5.19 -2.50
N PRO A 103 13.35 5.65 -1.94
CA PRO A 103 13.29 6.10 -0.54
C PRO A 103 13.65 4.98 0.43
N LYS A 104 14.50 5.31 1.42
CA LYS A 104 14.97 4.36 2.45
C LYS A 104 14.18 4.41 3.76
N THR A 105 13.38 5.45 3.96
CA THR A 105 12.51 5.60 5.14
C THR A 105 11.10 5.98 4.72
N THR A 106 10.13 5.71 5.60
CA THR A 106 8.71 6.07 5.36
C THR A 106 8.52 7.59 5.24
N ASP A 107 9.28 8.38 5.99
CA ASP A 107 9.25 9.85 5.91
C ASP A 107 9.85 10.39 4.61
N ALA A 108 10.94 9.77 4.13
CA ALA A 108 11.51 10.10 2.82
C ALA A 108 10.53 9.79 1.70
N PHE A 109 9.85 8.64 1.78
CA PHE A 109 8.76 8.28 0.87
C PHE A 109 7.67 9.35 0.84
N LEU A 110 7.13 9.74 2.01
CA LEU A 110 6.04 10.72 2.09
C LEU A 110 6.46 12.07 1.50
N SER A 111 7.65 12.54 1.85
CA SER A 111 8.19 13.83 1.38
C SER A 111 8.33 13.85 -0.14
N LEU A 112 8.89 12.79 -0.73
CA LEU A 112 9.05 12.66 -2.17
C LEU A 112 7.71 12.56 -2.89
N ALA A 113 6.84 11.68 -2.41
CA ALA A 113 5.56 11.42 -3.05
C ALA A 113 4.65 12.66 -3.02
N ARG A 114 4.66 13.43 -1.91
CA ARG A 114 3.95 14.71 -1.82
C ARG A 114 4.49 15.73 -2.82
N LYS A 115 5.82 15.88 -2.91
CA LYS A 115 6.45 16.80 -3.86
C LYS A 115 6.07 16.48 -5.32
N ILE A 116 6.04 15.19 -5.67
CA ILE A 116 5.65 14.74 -7.02
C ILE A 116 4.15 14.98 -7.23
N GLU A 117 3.30 14.66 -6.26
CA GLU A 117 1.85 14.93 -6.31
C GLU A 117 1.55 16.41 -6.55
N ASP A 118 2.21 17.30 -5.81
CA ASP A 118 2.08 18.75 -5.99
C ASP A 118 2.51 19.15 -7.40
N THR A 119 3.65 18.65 -7.88
CA THR A 119 4.17 18.96 -9.23
C THR A 119 3.21 18.53 -10.33
N LEU A 120 2.64 17.33 -10.22
CA LEU A 120 1.70 16.80 -11.22
C LEU A 120 0.37 17.56 -11.22
N SER A 121 -0.07 18.05 -10.06
CA SER A 121 -1.30 18.83 -9.95
C SER A 121 -1.25 20.11 -10.80
N PHE A 122 -0.11 20.80 -10.84
CA PHE A 122 0.08 21.99 -11.68
C PHE A 122 0.06 21.66 -13.19
N THR A 123 0.72 20.58 -13.60
CA THR A 123 0.82 20.22 -15.03
C THR A 123 -0.49 19.73 -15.64
N THR A 124 -1.44 19.28 -14.82
CA THR A 124 -2.75 18.81 -15.31
C THR A 124 -3.63 19.98 -15.72
N THR A 125 -3.59 21.07 -14.94
CA THR A 125 -4.33 22.30 -15.25
C THR A 125 -3.86 22.96 -16.54
N ASP A 126 -2.56 22.91 -16.86
CA ASP A 126 -2.01 23.49 -18.09
C ASP A 126 -2.40 22.69 -19.36
N ASN A 127 -2.58 21.37 -19.25
CA ASN A 127 -2.95 20.52 -20.39
C ASN A 127 -4.44 20.63 -20.76
N GLU A 128 -5.34 20.92 -19.81
CA GLU A 128 -6.77 21.10 -20.09
C GLU A 128 -7.06 22.40 -20.87
N MET A 129 -6.19 23.42 -20.77
CA MET A 129 -6.33 24.65 -21.54
C MET A 129 -5.94 24.50 -23.02
N GLN A 130 -5.08 23.53 -23.38
CA GLN A 130 -4.61 23.37 -24.76
C GLN A 130 -5.48 22.44 -25.63
N GLN A 131 -6.31 21.58 -25.03
CA GLN A 131 -7.17 20.66 -25.79
C GLN A 131 -8.41 21.34 -26.41
N ASN A 132 -8.82 22.51 -25.91
CA ASN A 132 -9.97 23.25 -26.46
C ASN A 132 -9.63 24.07 -27.72
N GLU A 133 -8.35 24.34 -28.03
CA GLU A 133 -7.99 25.14 -29.22
C GLU A 133 -7.85 24.31 -30.51
N ILE A 134 -7.73 22.98 -30.42
CA ILE A 134 -7.54 22.11 -31.60
C ILE A 134 -8.88 21.75 -32.29
N ASN A 135 -10.03 22.03 -31.68
CA ASN A 135 -11.33 21.57 -32.20
C ASN A 135 -12.14 22.63 -32.97
N ILE A 136 -11.61 23.84 -33.18
CA ILE A 136 -12.35 24.94 -33.84
C ILE A 136 -11.92 25.16 -35.30
N ASN A 137 -10.79 24.58 -35.74
CA ASN A 137 -10.22 24.79 -37.07
C ASN A 137 -10.56 23.68 -38.10
N ALA A 138 -11.34 22.66 -37.72
CA ALA A 138 -11.66 21.53 -38.61
C ALA A 138 -12.97 21.66 -39.41
N THR A 139 -13.76 22.75 -39.30
CA THR A 139 -15.14 22.78 -39.83
C THR A 139 -15.42 23.80 -40.95
N THR A 140 -14.43 24.52 -41.52
CA THR A 140 -14.74 25.59 -42.50
C THR A 140 -14.51 25.26 -43.98
N THR A 141 -14.02 24.06 -44.36
CA THR A 141 -13.74 23.77 -45.79
C THR A 141 -14.71 22.75 -46.40
N GLN A 142 -16.02 22.98 -46.32
CA GLN A 142 -16.99 22.33 -47.23
C GLN A 142 -18.21 23.23 -47.47
N LYS A 143 -18.04 24.32 -48.22
CA LYS A 143 -19.15 24.92 -48.97
C LYS A 143 -18.65 25.82 -50.09
N SER A 144 -18.21 25.22 -51.21
CA SER A 144 -18.37 25.86 -52.51
C SER A 144 -18.10 24.85 -53.61
N LEU A 145 -19.12 24.58 -54.43
CA LEU A 145 -19.09 24.28 -55.87
C LEU A 145 -20.25 23.34 -56.23
N GLU A 146 -21.45 23.90 -56.28
CA GLU A 146 -22.41 23.52 -57.32
C GLU A 146 -23.06 24.79 -57.86
N GLN A 147 -22.56 25.26 -58.99
CA GLN A 147 -23.29 26.07 -59.95
C GLN A 147 -22.55 26.03 -61.29
N THR A 148 -23.33 26.00 -62.39
CA THR A 148 -22.95 26.31 -63.79
C THR A 148 -22.41 25.07 -64.56
N ILE A 149 -23.02 24.50 -65.61
CA ILE A 149 -24.09 24.84 -66.60
C ILE A 149 -24.78 23.54 -67.01
#